data_AF-A0A9D1B558-F1
#
_entry.id   AF-A0A9D1B558-F1
#
_cell.length_a   1.000
_cell.length_b   1.000
_cell.length_c   1.000
_cell.angle_alpha   90.00
_cell.angle_beta   90.00
_cell.angle_gamma   90.00
#
_symmetry.space_group_name_H-M   'P 1'
#
loop_
_entity.id
_entity.type
_entity.pdbx_description
1 polymer ?
#
loop_
_entity_poly.entity_id
_entity_poly.type
_entity_poly.pdbx_seq_one_letter_code
_entity_poly.pdbx_strand_id
1 'polypeptide(L)'
;MGDRLLDAIRNREKWQTWSRNGIEGVRKHYSWETHARRYLEEIKPLLTDQVYVAPRPSVPDHALKRTDCALIADLGALCDPACRSDSPERAALDELLEVLRTNRRRVGFGISTDMTRTEALARLKKLGIPVPDVLFSRSGTQIHYGPRLSQDQAWSKHIAYGWLPDQVNAVLQNTPGLALLPRAMQGMYSSCARIVDPSVFEGVEALVKRFHEADLSVHVQLNTDSNLVVLPVRASKGFALRFFAAQWDIPLERILVAGAVATDESMLRGNPLGAVVVPNGEAIFPNLVSLERVIFTKHYYAAGILEAMEYYDFLGACRLPEEHSWAGESA
;
A
#
# COMPACT_ATOMS: atom_id res chain seq x y z
N MET A 1 -46.35 14.00 -7.63
CA MET A 1 -45.24 14.55 -6.80
C MET A 1 -45.20 16.07 -6.84
N GLY A 2 -45.39 16.70 -8.01
CA GLY A 2 -45.43 18.17 -8.16
C GLY A 2 -46.48 18.88 -7.30
N ASP A 3 -47.73 18.42 -7.27
CA ASP A 3 -48.80 19.10 -6.51
C ASP A 3 -48.55 19.14 -5.01
N ARG A 4 -47.94 18.08 -4.46
CA ARG A 4 -47.57 18.03 -3.03
C ARG A 4 -46.41 18.95 -2.68
N LEU A 5 -45.47 19.15 -3.60
CA LEU A 5 -44.38 20.13 -3.43
C LEU A 5 -44.91 21.56 -3.55
N LEU A 6 -45.89 21.79 -4.43
CA LEU A 6 -46.53 23.09 -4.58
C LEU A 6 -47.32 23.48 -3.32
N ASP A 7 -48.10 22.55 -2.76
CA ASP A 7 -48.83 22.74 -1.50
C ASP A 7 -47.89 22.98 -0.31
N ALA A 8 -46.74 22.30 -0.30
CA ALA A 8 -45.70 22.47 0.72
C ALA A 8 -45.13 23.89 0.74
N ILE A 9 -44.97 24.52 -0.44
CA ILE A 9 -44.36 25.84 -0.58
C ILE A 9 -45.42 26.96 -0.41
N ARG A 10 -46.67 26.72 -0.85
CA ARG A 10 -47.76 27.70 -0.74
C ARG A 10 -48.27 27.87 0.68
N ASN A 11 -48.22 26.83 1.51
CA ASN A 11 -48.63 26.91 2.91
C ASN A 11 -47.45 27.31 3.82
N ARG A 12 -47.37 28.59 4.16
CA ARG A 12 -46.26 29.18 4.92
C ARG A 12 -46.08 28.57 6.32
N GLU A 13 -47.15 28.23 7.03
CA GLU A 13 -47.07 27.62 8.37
C GLU A 13 -46.56 26.18 8.31
N LYS A 14 -47.06 25.38 7.36
CA LYS A 14 -46.56 24.02 7.14
C LYS A 14 -45.09 24.04 6.74
N TRP A 15 -44.70 24.95 5.85
CA TRP A 15 -43.31 25.10 5.44
C TRP A 15 -42.39 25.45 6.62
N GLN A 16 -42.79 26.40 7.48
CA GLN A 16 -42.00 26.78 8.65
C GLN A 16 -41.84 25.61 9.64
N THR A 17 -42.91 24.85 9.85
CA THR A 17 -42.88 23.66 10.71
C THR A 17 -41.91 22.61 10.16
N TRP A 18 -42.00 22.30 8.87
CA TRP A 18 -41.12 21.31 8.23
C TRP A 18 -39.66 21.78 8.16
N SER A 19 -39.44 23.08 7.95
CA SER A 19 -38.10 23.68 7.97
C SER A 19 -37.46 23.56 9.36
N ARG A 20 -38.20 23.89 10.44
CA ARG A 20 -37.72 23.72 11.83
C ARG A 20 -37.44 22.25 12.15
N ASN A 21 -38.37 21.36 11.84
CA ASN A 21 -38.21 19.93 12.08
C ASN A 21 -37.04 19.35 11.26
N GLY A 22 -36.81 19.86 10.06
CA GLY A 22 -35.67 19.49 9.21
C GLY A 22 -34.35 19.92 9.83
N ILE A 23 -34.23 21.19 10.26
CA ILE A 23 -33.01 21.70 10.91
C ILE A 23 -32.74 20.96 12.23
N GLU A 24 -33.78 20.70 13.02
CA GLU A 24 -33.67 19.94 14.27
C GLU A 24 -33.26 18.48 14.01
N GLY A 25 -33.87 17.84 13.00
CA GLY A 25 -33.51 16.49 12.56
C GLY A 25 -32.07 16.40 12.05
N VAL A 26 -31.60 17.39 11.28
CA VAL A 26 -30.21 17.48 10.82
C VAL A 26 -29.26 17.61 12.02
N ARG A 27 -29.54 18.51 12.97
CA ARG A 27 -28.72 18.65 14.18
C ARG A 27 -28.71 17.38 15.03
N LYS A 28 -29.84 16.69 15.13
CA LYS A 28 -30.00 15.49 15.94
C LYS A 28 -29.38 14.24 15.32
N HIS A 29 -29.32 14.12 13.99
CA HIS A 29 -28.92 12.87 13.32
C HIS A 29 -27.73 12.99 12.38
N TYR A 30 -27.49 14.18 11.84
CA TYR A 30 -26.44 14.45 10.85
C TYR A 30 -25.39 15.44 11.36
N SER A 31 -25.37 15.73 12.67
CA SER A 31 -24.26 16.43 13.31
C SER A 31 -23.04 15.51 13.45
N TRP A 32 -21.86 16.09 13.38
CA TRP A 32 -20.60 15.38 13.59
C TRP A 32 -20.57 14.67 14.95
N GLU A 33 -21.06 15.33 16.00
CA GLU A 33 -21.14 14.75 17.35
C GLU A 33 -22.03 13.50 17.41
N THR A 34 -23.18 13.52 16.73
CA THR A 34 -24.07 12.33 16.69
C THR A 34 -23.47 11.22 15.85
N HIS A 35 -22.84 11.56 14.72
CA HIS A 35 -22.14 10.58 13.91
C HIS A 35 -21.01 9.92 14.70
N ALA A 36 -20.14 10.70 15.34
CA ALA A 36 -19.03 10.20 16.15
C ALA A 36 -19.51 9.32 17.31
N ARG A 37 -20.55 9.74 18.03
CA ARG A 37 -21.15 8.94 19.12
C ARG A 37 -21.72 7.62 18.61
N ARG A 38 -22.53 7.62 17.55
CA ARG A 38 -23.06 6.40 16.95
C ARG A 38 -21.94 5.48 16.45
N TYR A 39 -20.95 6.03 15.77
CA TYR A 39 -19.79 5.28 15.29
C TYR A 39 -19.06 4.59 16.45
N LEU A 40 -18.82 5.30 17.56
CA LEU A 40 -18.21 4.72 18.76
C LEU A 40 -19.10 3.67 19.44
N GLU A 41 -20.42 3.89 19.48
CA GLU A 41 -21.39 2.92 20.00
C GLU A 41 -21.38 1.61 19.21
N GLU A 42 -21.29 1.69 17.87
CA GLU A 42 -21.23 0.52 16.98
C GLU A 42 -19.86 -0.19 17.02
N ILE A 43 -18.76 0.53 17.25
CA ILE A 43 -17.42 -0.05 17.35
C ILE A 43 -17.18 -0.72 18.70
N LYS A 44 -17.76 -0.20 19.78
CA LYS A 44 -17.51 -0.68 21.14
C LYS A 44 -17.70 -2.21 21.30
N PRO A 45 -18.76 -2.85 20.76
CA PRO A 45 -18.88 -4.31 20.75
C PRO A 45 -17.74 -5.01 20.01
N LEU A 46 -17.27 -4.47 18.88
CA LEU A 46 -16.18 -5.03 18.07
C LEU A 46 -14.82 -5.02 18.78
N LEU A 47 -14.64 -4.12 19.75
CA LEU A 47 -13.45 -4.09 20.61
C LEU A 47 -13.48 -5.15 21.71
N THR A 48 -14.66 -5.72 22.00
CA THR A 48 -14.87 -6.62 23.14
C THR A 48 -14.83 -8.09 22.73
N ASP A 49 -15.16 -8.40 21.47
CA ASP A 49 -15.12 -9.75 20.92
C ASP A 49 -13.84 -10.02 20.13
N GLN A 50 -13.16 -11.10 20.53
CA GLN A 50 -12.05 -11.81 19.89
C GLN A 50 -11.19 -11.00 18.91
N VAL A 51 -9.94 -10.72 19.33
CA VAL A 51 -8.84 -10.43 18.40
C VAL A 51 -8.88 -11.50 17.32
N TYR A 52 -9.32 -11.14 16.11
CA TYR A 52 -9.30 -12.05 14.97
C TYR A 52 -7.84 -12.46 14.76
N VAL A 53 -7.49 -13.66 15.21
CA VAL A 53 -6.17 -14.23 14.97
C VAL A 53 -6.21 -14.77 13.55
N ALA A 54 -5.62 -14.02 12.63
CA ALA A 54 -5.49 -14.47 11.25
C ALA A 54 -4.76 -15.82 11.23
N PRO A 55 -5.29 -16.84 10.53
CA PRO A 55 -4.72 -18.19 10.59
C PRO A 55 -3.33 -18.22 9.97
N ARG A 56 -2.31 -18.26 10.83
CA ARG A 56 -0.88 -18.24 10.48
C ARG A 56 -0.57 -19.17 9.30
N PRO A 57 0.20 -18.72 8.30
CA PRO A 57 0.68 -19.59 7.25
C PRO A 57 1.40 -20.78 7.87
N SER A 58 1.03 -22.00 7.47
CA SER A 58 1.72 -23.22 7.90
C SER A 58 3.07 -23.33 7.17
N VAL A 59 4.02 -22.48 7.56
CA VAL A 59 5.39 -22.50 7.07
C VAL A 59 6.29 -23.09 8.17
N PRO A 60 6.80 -24.33 8.00
CA PRO A 60 7.72 -24.94 8.96
C PRO A 60 9.02 -24.12 9.08
N ASP A 61 9.49 -23.93 10.31
CA ASP A 61 10.78 -23.31 10.67
C ASP A 61 11.08 -21.97 9.96
N HIS A 62 10.13 -21.04 10.02
CA HIS A 62 10.26 -19.72 9.39
C HIS A 62 10.87 -18.70 10.36
N ALA A 63 11.80 -17.86 9.88
CA ALA A 63 12.47 -16.84 10.70
C ALA A 63 11.47 -15.90 11.38
N LEU A 64 10.40 -15.53 10.67
CA LEU A 64 9.32 -14.67 11.16
C LEU A 64 8.59 -15.17 12.41
N LYS A 65 8.73 -16.45 12.79
CA LYS A 65 8.14 -16.96 14.05
C LYS A 65 8.87 -16.44 15.30
N ARG A 66 10.06 -15.88 15.14
CA ARG A 66 10.95 -15.45 16.22
C ARG A 66 11.15 -13.93 16.25
N THR A 67 10.69 -13.25 15.20
CA THR A 67 10.89 -11.82 15.01
C THR A 67 9.79 -11.01 15.67
N ASP A 68 10.16 -9.87 16.21
CA ASP A 68 9.27 -8.90 16.85
C ASP A 68 9.12 -7.61 16.05
N CYS A 69 9.90 -7.44 14.98
CA CYS A 69 9.79 -6.35 14.02
C CYS A 69 10.13 -6.83 12.59
N ALA A 70 9.80 -6.03 11.58
CA ALA A 70 10.11 -6.34 10.18
C ALA A 70 10.56 -5.11 9.39
N LEU A 71 11.54 -5.29 8.51
CA LEU A 71 11.86 -4.33 7.45
C LEU A 71 11.21 -4.81 6.15
N ILE A 72 10.35 -4.00 5.54
CA ILE A 72 9.77 -4.24 4.22
C ILE A 72 10.27 -3.13 3.28
N ALA A 73 11.19 -3.48 2.38
CA ALA A 73 11.74 -2.52 1.42
C ALA A 73 11.18 -2.77 0.02
N ASP A 74 10.84 -1.71 -0.71
CA ASP A 74 10.72 -1.84 -2.16
C ASP A 74 12.10 -2.21 -2.76
N LEU A 75 12.12 -3.13 -3.71
CA LEU A 75 13.37 -3.60 -4.31
C LEU A 75 14.18 -2.47 -4.97
N GLY A 76 13.51 -1.45 -5.50
CA GLY A 76 14.13 -0.23 -6.03
C GLY A 76 14.78 0.64 -4.97
N ALA A 77 14.32 0.58 -3.72
CA ALA A 77 14.87 1.34 -2.59
C ALA A 77 16.19 0.77 -2.06
N LEU A 78 16.59 -0.44 -2.47
CA LEU A 78 17.81 -1.06 -1.94
C LEU A 78 19.07 -0.62 -2.67
N CYS A 79 19.01 -0.56 -4.00
CA CYS A 79 20.17 -0.28 -4.84
C CYS A 79 19.78 -0.08 -6.31
N ASP A 80 20.57 0.73 -7.02
CA ASP A 80 20.48 0.86 -8.47
C ASP A 80 20.75 -0.50 -9.16
N PRO A 81 19.93 -0.96 -10.13
CA PRO A 81 20.20 -2.20 -10.87
C PRO A 81 21.54 -2.25 -11.61
N ALA A 82 22.13 -1.10 -11.91
CA ALA A 82 23.42 -0.88 -12.55
C ALA A 82 24.54 -0.53 -11.55
N CYS A 83 24.28 -0.63 -10.25
CA CYS A 83 25.25 -0.38 -9.18
C CYS A 83 26.54 -1.18 -9.41
N ARG A 84 27.68 -0.47 -9.36
CA ARG A 84 29.00 -1.07 -9.47
C ARG A 84 29.48 -1.56 -8.12
N SER A 85 30.29 -2.61 -8.12
CA SER A 85 30.83 -3.22 -6.89
C SER A 85 31.72 -2.28 -6.07
N ASP A 86 32.30 -1.25 -6.69
CA ASP A 86 33.19 -0.26 -6.06
C ASP A 86 32.47 1.01 -5.60
N SER A 87 31.14 1.07 -5.72
CA SER A 87 30.37 2.29 -5.44
C SER A 87 30.01 2.46 -3.95
N PRO A 88 29.80 3.69 -3.48
CA PRO A 88 29.27 3.95 -2.14
C PRO A 88 27.91 3.30 -1.89
N GLU A 89 27.05 3.23 -2.93
CA GLU A 89 25.74 2.56 -2.87
C GLU A 89 25.89 1.08 -2.57
N ARG A 90 26.89 0.43 -3.18
CA ARG A 90 27.19 -0.97 -2.89
C ARG A 90 27.64 -1.17 -1.45
N ALA A 91 28.53 -0.30 -0.96
CA ALA A 91 29.01 -0.38 0.42
C ALA A 91 27.86 -0.24 1.43
N ALA A 92 26.93 0.70 1.20
CA ALA A 92 25.75 0.88 2.03
C ALA A 92 24.79 -0.33 1.97
N LEU A 93 24.63 -0.94 0.79
CA LEU A 93 23.86 -2.17 0.65
C LEU A 93 24.50 -3.30 1.46
N ASP A 94 25.80 -3.52 1.33
CA ASP A 94 26.51 -4.57 2.05
C ASP A 94 26.44 -4.33 3.58
N GLU A 95 26.52 -3.07 4.03
CA GLU A 95 26.31 -2.69 5.44
C GLU A 95 24.89 -3.05 5.92
N LEU A 96 23.85 -2.67 5.17
CA LEU A 96 22.46 -3.01 5.49
C LEU A 96 22.26 -4.53 5.59
N LEU A 97 22.84 -5.29 4.65
CA LEU A 97 22.76 -6.75 4.66
C LEU A 97 23.45 -7.35 5.89
N GLU A 98 24.59 -6.81 6.31
CA GLU A 98 25.29 -7.24 7.53
C GLU A 98 24.50 -6.91 8.81
N VAL A 99 23.87 -5.75 8.86
CA VAL A 99 22.96 -5.36 9.96
C VAL A 99 21.79 -6.36 10.06
N LEU A 100 21.14 -6.66 8.94
CA LEU A 100 20.03 -7.62 8.88
C LEU A 100 20.50 -9.05 9.24
N ARG A 101 21.66 -9.48 8.74
CA ARG A 101 22.25 -10.79 9.04
C ARG A 101 22.52 -10.96 10.52
N THR A 102 23.07 -9.93 11.17
CA THR A 102 23.39 -9.93 12.60
C THR A 102 22.12 -9.93 13.46
N ASN A 103 21.05 -9.30 12.98
CA ASN A 103 19.77 -9.17 13.69
C ASN A 103 18.66 -10.14 13.22
N ARG A 104 18.98 -11.15 12.40
CA ARG A 104 18.02 -12.09 11.76
C ARG A 104 17.08 -12.86 12.69
N ARG A 105 17.34 -12.83 14.01
CA ARG A 105 16.46 -13.44 15.02
C ARG A 105 15.38 -12.50 15.51
N ARG A 106 15.55 -11.19 15.35
CA ARG A 106 14.66 -10.12 15.82
C ARG A 106 13.95 -9.43 14.66
N VAL A 107 14.66 -9.20 13.56
CA VAL A 107 14.16 -8.49 12.38
C VAL A 107 13.82 -9.48 11.27
N GLY A 108 12.57 -9.47 10.80
CA GLY A 108 12.18 -10.11 9.55
C GLY A 108 12.54 -9.23 8.35
N PHE A 109 13.10 -9.81 7.30
CA PHE A 109 13.44 -9.09 6.08
C PHE A 109 12.45 -9.40 4.95
N GLY A 110 11.79 -8.37 4.44
CA GLY A 110 10.83 -8.48 3.35
C GLY A 110 11.13 -7.55 2.19
N ILE A 111 10.73 -8.00 1.00
CA ILE A 111 10.80 -7.24 -0.24
C ILE A 111 9.39 -7.02 -0.78
N SER A 112 9.12 -5.80 -1.23
CA SER A 112 7.97 -5.45 -2.04
C SER A 112 8.41 -5.04 -3.44
N THR A 113 7.65 -5.38 -4.47
CA THR A 113 7.94 -4.97 -5.85
C THR A 113 6.73 -5.12 -6.78
N ASP A 114 6.70 -4.30 -7.82
CA ASP A 114 5.77 -4.44 -8.93
C ASP A 114 6.17 -5.55 -9.92
N MET A 115 7.42 -6.04 -9.83
CA MET A 115 7.95 -7.13 -10.66
C MET A 115 7.27 -8.47 -10.39
N THR A 116 7.35 -9.38 -11.36
CA THR A 116 7.02 -10.79 -11.12
C THR A 116 8.01 -11.41 -10.13
N ARG A 117 7.61 -12.51 -9.48
CA ARG A 117 8.49 -13.29 -8.60
C ARG A 117 9.82 -13.64 -9.27
N THR A 118 9.79 -14.07 -10.53
CA THR A 118 10.98 -14.52 -11.26
C THR A 118 11.96 -13.37 -11.52
N GLU A 119 11.45 -12.21 -11.94
CA GLU A 119 12.24 -11.00 -12.16
C GLU A 119 12.85 -10.49 -10.86
N ALA A 120 12.05 -10.45 -9.78
CA ALA A 120 12.49 -10.03 -8.46
C ALA A 120 13.67 -10.90 -7.96
N LEU A 121 13.55 -12.22 -8.06
CA LEU A 121 14.60 -13.15 -7.64
C LEU A 121 15.85 -13.05 -8.52
N ALA A 122 15.68 -12.85 -9.83
CA ALA A 122 16.81 -12.62 -10.72
C ALA A 122 17.58 -11.34 -10.33
N ARG A 123 16.86 -10.26 -10.00
CA ARG A 123 17.45 -9.00 -9.55
C ARG A 123 18.12 -9.13 -8.17
N LEU A 124 17.48 -9.79 -7.21
CA LEU A 124 18.08 -10.09 -5.90
C LEU A 124 19.39 -10.86 -6.05
N LYS A 125 19.39 -11.92 -6.88
CA LYS A 125 20.57 -12.71 -7.17
C LYS A 125 21.68 -11.88 -7.83
N LYS A 126 21.35 -11.03 -8.81
CA LYS A 126 22.32 -10.15 -9.48
C LYS A 126 22.98 -9.19 -8.49
N LEU A 127 22.21 -8.66 -7.53
CA LEU A 127 22.70 -7.74 -6.50
C LEU A 127 23.39 -8.45 -5.33
N GLY A 128 23.31 -9.77 -5.23
CA GLY A 128 23.85 -10.54 -4.10
C GLY A 128 23.03 -10.41 -2.82
N ILE A 129 21.76 -10.00 -2.95
CA ILE A 129 20.83 -9.87 -1.82
C ILE A 129 20.28 -11.27 -1.49
N PRO A 130 20.30 -11.71 -0.23
CA PRO A 130 19.73 -13.00 0.17
C PRO A 130 18.23 -13.03 -0.09
N VAL A 131 17.68 -14.25 -0.26
CA VAL A 131 16.24 -14.44 -0.41
C VAL A 131 15.54 -13.91 0.85
N PRO A 132 14.54 -13.01 0.73
CA PRO A 132 13.86 -12.45 1.87
C PRO A 132 12.97 -13.48 2.58
N ASP A 133 12.62 -13.19 3.83
CA ASP A 133 11.65 -13.95 4.60
C ASP A 133 10.23 -13.80 4.00
N VAL A 134 9.94 -12.66 3.39
CA VAL A 134 8.68 -12.43 2.66
C VAL A 134 8.91 -11.65 1.38
N LEU A 135 8.23 -12.04 0.31
CA LEU A 135 8.24 -11.33 -0.98
C LEU A 135 6.81 -11.00 -1.40
N PHE A 136 6.50 -9.71 -1.47
CA PHE A 136 5.32 -9.16 -2.13
C PHE A 136 5.68 -8.87 -3.58
N SER A 137 5.18 -9.69 -4.51
CA SER A 137 5.42 -9.50 -5.95
C SER A 137 4.14 -9.08 -6.68
N ARG A 138 4.29 -8.57 -7.90
CA ARG A 138 3.18 -8.13 -8.76
C ARG A 138 2.27 -7.14 -8.04
N SER A 139 2.86 -6.08 -7.49
CA SER A 139 2.14 -4.99 -6.81
C SER A 139 1.32 -5.46 -5.59
N GLY A 140 1.82 -6.48 -4.89
CA GLY A 140 1.16 -7.04 -3.70
C GLY A 140 0.09 -8.10 -3.98
N THR A 141 -0.13 -8.51 -5.23
CA THR A 141 -1.11 -9.58 -5.55
C THR A 141 -0.61 -10.98 -5.21
N GLN A 142 0.68 -11.13 -4.91
CA GLN A 142 1.28 -12.40 -4.53
C GLN A 142 2.18 -12.22 -3.32
N ILE A 143 1.99 -13.07 -2.32
CA ILE A 143 2.85 -13.14 -1.14
C ILE A 143 3.54 -14.51 -1.15
N HIS A 144 4.87 -14.51 -1.02
CA HIS A 144 5.67 -15.72 -0.91
C HIS A 144 6.55 -15.67 0.34
N TYR A 145 6.71 -16.83 1.00
CA TYR A 145 7.46 -16.93 2.25
C TYR A 145 8.73 -17.78 2.13
N GLY A 146 9.80 -17.22 2.70
CA GLY A 146 11.06 -17.88 2.99
C GLY A 146 11.81 -18.41 1.76
N PRO A 147 12.88 -19.19 1.99
CA PRO A 147 13.75 -19.68 0.90
C PRO A 147 13.03 -20.65 -0.05
N ARG A 148 11.96 -21.30 0.41
CA ARG A 148 11.12 -22.18 -0.42
C ARG A 148 10.13 -21.42 -1.29
N LEU A 149 10.00 -20.11 -1.11
CA LEU A 149 9.07 -19.25 -1.85
C LEU A 149 7.65 -19.81 -1.83
N SER A 150 7.19 -20.24 -0.66
CA SER A 150 5.86 -20.84 -0.49
C SER A 150 4.79 -19.76 -0.66
N GLN A 151 3.90 -19.91 -1.64
CA GLN A 151 2.85 -18.94 -1.91
C GLN A 151 1.77 -18.97 -0.83
N ASP A 152 1.35 -17.78 -0.38
CA ASP A 152 0.22 -17.63 0.53
C ASP A 152 -1.12 -17.87 -0.20
N GLN A 153 -1.74 -18.99 0.13
CA GLN A 153 -3.04 -19.38 -0.43
C GLN A 153 -4.21 -18.63 0.21
N ALA A 154 -4.09 -18.21 1.47
CA ALA A 154 -5.13 -17.46 2.16
C ALA A 154 -5.24 -16.04 1.56
N TRP A 155 -4.09 -15.39 1.29
CA TRP A 155 -4.03 -14.13 0.57
C TRP A 155 -4.64 -14.24 -0.84
N SER A 156 -4.22 -15.28 -1.58
CA SER A 156 -4.72 -15.52 -2.94
C SER A 156 -6.25 -15.66 -2.96
N LYS A 157 -6.82 -16.41 -2.01
CA LYS A 157 -8.29 -16.53 -1.84
C LYS A 157 -8.94 -15.22 -1.41
N HIS A 158 -8.30 -14.46 -0.52
CA HIS A 158 -8.82 -13.20 -0.01
C HIS A 158 -9.01 -12.16 -1.12
N ILE A 159 -8.02 -12.02 -2.00
CA ILE A 159 -8.06 -11.05 -3.10
C ILE A 159 -8.83 -11.52 -4.33
N ALA A 160 -9.07 -12.83 -4.48
CA ALA A 160 -9.86 -13.38 -5.57
C ALA A 160 -11.35 -12.98 -5.51
N TYR A 161 -11.84 -12.58 -4.33
CA TYR A 161 -13.23 -12.22 -4.13
C TYR A 161 -13.64 -11.03 -5.03
N GLY A 162 -14.62 -11.27 -5.91
CA GLY A 162 -15.15 -10.24 -6.82
C GLY A 162 -14.21 -9.89 -7.98
N TRP A 163 -13.09 -10.58 -8.15
CA TRP A 163 -12.18 -10.35 -9.27
C TRP A 163 -12.67 -11.05 -10.55
N LEU A 164 -12.93 -10.27 -11.60
CA LEU A 164 -13.47 -10.74 -12.88
C LEU A 164 -12.53 -10.34 -14.04
N PRO A 165 -11.43 -11.06 -14.25
CA PRO A 165 -10.35 -10.64 -15.15
C PRO A 165 -10.79 -10.45 -16.60
N ASP A 166 -11.70 -11.29 -17.11
CA ASP A 166 -12.18 -11.18 -18.48
C ASP A 166 -13.01 -9.91 -18.70
N GLN A 167 -13.84 -9.53 -17.73
CA GLN A 167 -14.63 -8.30 -17.79
C GLN A 167 -13.72 -7.08 -17.63
N VAL A 168 -12.73 -7.15 -16.74
CA VAL A 168 -11.72 -6.09 -16.59
C VAL A 168 -10.95 -5.88 -17.88
N ASN A 169 -10.50 -6.95 -18.53
CA ASN A 169 -9.81 -6.90 -19.81
C ASN A 169 -10.70 -6.32 -20.92
N ALA A 170 -12.00 -6.65 -20.94
CA ALA A 170 -12.94 -6.09 -21.90
C ALA A 170 -13.11 -4.57 -21.72
N VAL A 171 -13.21 -4.07 -20.48
CA VAL A 171 -13.25 -2.62 -20.22
C VAL A 171 -11.96 -1.95 -20.70
N LEU A 172 -10.79 -2.53 -20.39
CA LEU A 172 -9.51 -1.99 -20.83
C LEU A 172 -9.37 -1.98 -22.36
N GLN A 173 -9.80 -3.04 -23.06
CA GLN A 173 -9.79 -3.12 -24.53
C GLN A 173 -10.71 -2.09 -25.19
N ASN A 174 -11.85 -1.80 -24.58
CA ASN A 174 -12.85 -0.86 -25.10
C ASN A 174 -12.60 0.58 -24.64
N THR A 175 -11.55 0.84 -23.87
CA THR A 175 -11.20 2.20 -23.43
C THR A 175 -10.30 2.87 -24.48
N PRO A 176 -10.75 3.99 -25.08
CA PRO A 176 -9.95 4.73 -26.05
C PRO A 176 -8.59 5.17 -25.49
N GLY A 177 -7.55 5.06 -26.32
CA GLY A 177 -6.18 5.43 -25.94
C GLY A 177 -5.45 4.39 -25.08
N LEU A 178 -6.07 3.25 -24.74
CA LEU A 178 -5.43 2.13 -24.04
C LEU A 178 -5.21 0.93 -24.97
N ALA A 179 -4.13 0.20 -24.72
CA ALA A 179 -3.88 -1.11 -25.29
C ALA A 179 -3.46 -2.10 -24.20
N LEU A 180 -4.05 -3.30 -24.19
CA LEU A 180 -3.61 -4.36 -23.29
C LEU A 180 -2.17 -4.78 -23.59
N LEU A 181 -1.40 -5.07 -22.54
CA LEU A 181 -0.09 -5.69 -22.69
C LEU A 181 -0.21 -7.18 -23.08
N PRO A 182 0.86 -7.79 -23.64
CA PRO A 182 0.85 -9.20 -24.02
C PRO A 182 0.46 -10.13 -22.87
N ARG A 183 -0.13 -11.29 -23.20
CA ARG A 183 -0.60 -12.29 -22.23
C ARG A 183 0.46 -12.71 -21.19
N ALA A 184 1.73 -12.71 -21.57
CA ALA A 184 2.84 -13.03 -20.66
C ALA A 184 3.02 -12.01 -19.52
N MET A 185 2.62 -10.76 -19.75
CA MET A 185 2.68 -9.68 -18.74
C MET A 185 1.42 -9.65 -17.87
N GLN A 186 0.33 -10.27 -18.32
CA GLN A 186 -0.90 -10.40 -17.54
C GLN A 186 -0.68 -11.35 -16.35
N GLY A 187 -1.51 -11.22 -15.33
CA GLY A 187 -1.44 -12.04 -14.13
C GLY A 187 -2.81 -12.54 -13.72
N MET A 188 -2.83 -13.58 -12.88
CA MET A 188 -4.08 -14.14 -12.37
C MET A 188 -4.96 -13.08 -11.67
N TYR A 189 -4.31 -12.14 -10.96
CA TYR A 189 -4.94 -11.05 -10.21
C TYR A 189 -4.46 -9.67 -10.67
N SER A 190 -4.05 -9.53 -11.93
CA SER A 190 -3.57 -8.26 -12.45
C SER A 190 -3.80 -8.16 -13.95
N SER A 191 -4.47 -7.09 -14.39
CA SER A 191 -4.64 -6.75 -15.80
C SER A 191 -3.79 -5.52 -16.15
N CYS A 192 -2.84 -5.68 -17.06
CA CYS A 192 -1.85 -4.66 -17.41
C CYS A 192 -2.19 -4.03 -18.77
N ALA A 193 -2.19 -2.70 -18.84
CA ALA A 193 -2.43 -1.94 -20.07
C ALA A 193 -1.43 -0.79 -20.21
N ARG A 194 -1.29 -0.29 -21.43
CA ARG A 194 -0.48 0.87 -21.77
C ARG A 194 -1.34 1.96 -22.40
N ILE A 195 -1.10 3.20 -22.02
CA ILE A 195 -1.60 4.39 -22.68
C ILE A 195 -0.81 4.57 -23.99
N VAL A 196 -1.48 4.31 -25.10
CA VAL A 196 -0.91 4.40 -26.46
C VAL A 196 -1.25 5.72 -27.15
N ASP A 197 -2.35 6.35 -26.75
CA ASP A 197 -2.74 7.67 -27.24
C ASP A 197 -3.22 8.55 -26.06
N PRO A 198 -2.32 9.34 -25.46
CA PRO A 198 -2.67 10.25 -24.37
C PRO A 198 -3.65 11.35 -24.76
N SER A 199 -3.77 11.69 -26.05
CA SER A 199 -4.68 12.76 -26.51
C SER A 199 -6.15 12.34 -26.48
N VAL A 200 -6.39 11.03 -26.55
CA VAL A 200 -7.73 10.41 -26.56
C VAL A 200 -8.06 9.76 -25.21
N PHE A 201 -7.05 9.34 -24.43
CA PHE A 201 -7.26 8.77 -23.11
C PHE A 201 -7.79 9.82 -22.12
N GLU A 202 -9.04 9.65 -21.68
CA GLU A 202 -9.74 10.57 -20.77
C GLU A 202 -9.17 10.62 -19.33
N GLY A 203 -8.14 9.81 -19.04
CA GLY A 203 -7.48 9.77 -17.74
C GLY A 203 -7.97 8.63 -16.82
N VAL A 204 -7.24 8.45 -15.71
CA VAL A 204 -7.47 7.35 -14.75
C VAL A 204 -8.83 7.47 -14.05
N GLU A 205 -9.27 8.68 -13.70
CA GLU A 205 -10.56 8.89 -13.04
C GLU A 205 -11.74 8.45 -13.91
N ALA A 206 -11.70 8.78 -15.21
CA ALA A 206 -12.71 8.33 -16.18
C ALA A 206 -12.69 6.81 -16.35
N LEU A 207 -11.49 6.19 -16.36
CA LEU A 207 -11.36 4.74 -16.39
C LEU A 207 -11.94 4.07 -15.14
N VAL A 208 -11.68 4.60 -13.94
CA VAL A 208 -12.27 4.12 -12.68
C VAL A 208 -13.80 4.23 -12.73
N LYS A 209 -14.33 5.34 -13.26
CA LYS A 209 -15.77 5.51 -13.45
C LYS A 209 -16.35 4.45 -14.40
N ARG A 210 -15.67 4.14 -15.52
CA ARG A 210 -16.08 3.08 -16.45
C ARG A 210 -16.12 1.70 -15.77
N PHE A 211 -15.16 1.39 -14.89
CA PHE A 211 -15.21 0.17 -14.09
C PHE A 211 -16.41 0.15 -13.14
N HIS A 212 -16.68 1.27 -12.45
CA HIS A 212 -17.85 1.38 -11.57
C HIS A 212 -19.18 1.25 -12.34
N GLU A 213 -19.31 1.84 -13.52
CA GLU A 213 -20.49 1.70 -14.40
C GLU A 213 -20.70 0.26 -14.89
N ALA A 214 -19.63 -0.55 -14.90
CA ALA A 214 -19.66 -1.97 -15.23
C ALA A 214 -19.80 -2.87 -13.98
N ASP A 215 -20.10 -2.31 -12.80
CA ASP A 215 -20.17 -3.01 -11.50
C ASP A 215 -18.86 -3.77 -11.12
N LEU A 216 -17.72 -3.28 -11.61
CA LEU A 216 -16.40 -3.86 -11.33
C LEU A 216 -15.68 -3.05 -10.24
N SER A 217 -15.51 -3.66 -9.08
CA SER A 217 -14.71 -3.10 -7.99
C SER A 217 -13.23 -3.47 -8.17
N VAL A 218 -12.43 -2.50 -8.59
CA VAL A 218 -11.00 -2.69 -8.88
C VAL A 218 -10.16 -1.56 -8.31
N HIS A 219 -8.86 -1.82 -8.15
CA HIS A 219 -7.87 -0.80 -7.88
C HIS A 219 -7.06 -0.53 -9.16
N VAL A 220 -7.02 0.71 -9.62
CA VAL A 220 -6.24 1.12 -10.81
C VAL A 220 -5.00 1.85 -10.34
N GLN A 221 -3.84 1.40 -10.78
CA GLN A 221 -2.53 1.92 -10.37
C GLN A 221 -1.69 2.23 -11.61
N LEU A 222 -1.06 3.40 -11.64
CA LEU A 222 -0.02 3.71 -12.61
C LEU A 222 1.33 3.18 -12.10
N ASN A 223 2.00 2.36 -12.91
CA ASN A 223 3.33 1.83 -12.59
C ASN A 223 4.43 2.71 -13.20
N THR A 224 4.16 3.29 -14.38
CA THR A 224 5.01 4.28 -15.07
C THR A 224 4.10 5.29 -15.76
N ASP A 225 4.68 6.34 -16.36
CA ASP A 225 3.91 7.41 -17.04
C ASP A 225 2.95 6.90 -18.13
N SER A 226 3.19 5.71 -18.67
CA SER A 226 2.40 5.12 -19.74
C SER A 226 1.82 3.74 -19.43
N ASN A 227 2.23 3.06 -18.36
CA ASN A 227 1.70 1.73 -18.04
C ASN A 227 0.86 1.78 -16.77
N LEU A 228 -0.33 1.20 -16.86
CA LEU A 228 -1.23 1.01 -15.73
C LEU A 228 -1.49 -0.48 -15.47
N VAL A 229 -1.79 -0.78 -14.23
CA VAL A 229 -2.18 -2.09 -13.75
C VAL A 229 -3.50 -1.97 -13.00
N VAL A 230 -4.42 -2.86 -13.32
CA VAL A 230 -5.69 -3.02 -12.64
C VAL A 230 -5.62 -4.27 -11.78
N LEU A 231 -5.93 -4.12 -10.50
CA LEU A 231 -5.87 -5.14 -9.47
C LEU A 231 -7.26 -5.36 -8.86
N PRO A 232 -7.51 -6.50 -8.19
CA PRO A 232 -8.65 -6.62 -7.30
C PRO A 232 -8.69 -5.46 -6.30
N VAL A 233 -9.89 -4.99 -5.95
CA VAL A 233 -10.07 -3.89 -4.97
C VAL A 233 -9.41 -4.18 -3.61
N ARG A 234 -9.24 -5.46 -3.26
CA ARG A 234 -8.61 -5.92 -2.01
C ARG A 234 -7.09 -6.08 -2.11
N ALA A 235 -6.49 -5.82 -3.27
CA ALA A 235 -5.07 -6.05 -3.52
C ALA A 235 -4.32 -4.72 -3.73
N SER A 236 -3.27 -4.55 -2.93
CA SER A 236 -2.24 -3.52 -3.10
C SER A 236 -1.01 -3.94 -2.31
N LYS A 237 0.13 -3.28 -2.53
CA LYS A 237 1.32 -3.46 -1.67
C LYS A 237 0.98 -3.21 -0.19
N GLY A 238 0.19 -2.15 0.10
CA GLY A 238 -0.26 -1.81 1.45
C GLY A 238 -1.23 -2.80 2.09
N PHE A 239 -2.12 -3.42 1.32
CA PHE A 239 -3.00 -4.48 1.84
C PHE A 239 -2.23 -5.79 2.06
N ALA A 240 -1.28 -6.13 1.19
CA ALA A 240 -0.40 -7.27 1.38
C ALA A 240 0.43 -7.14 2.66
N LEU A 241 0.97 -5.94 2.92
CA LEU A 241 1.68 -5.60 4.15
C LEU A 241 0.80 -5.79 5.40
N ARG A 242 -0.44 -5.30 5.39
CA ARG A 242 -1.36 -5.42 6.53
C ARG A 242 -1.82 -6.86 6.76
N PHE A 243 -2.08 -7.59 5.67
CA PHE A 243 -2.38 -9.01 5.74
C PHE A 243 -1.21 -9.77 6.35
N PHE A 244 0.01 -9.50 5.89
CA PHE A 244 1.24 -10.06 6.44
C PHE A 244 1.39 -9.74 7.95
N ALA A 245 1.25 -8.48 8.34
CA ALA A 245 1.39 -8.05 9.73
C ALA A 245 0.42 -8.80 10.65
N ALA A 246 -0.86 -8.90 10.24
CA ALA A 246 -1.87 -9.64 10.98
C ALA A 246 -1.59 -11.15 11.03
N GLN A 247 -1.14 -11.75 9.92
CA GLN A 247 -0.80 -13.17 9.85
C GLN A 247 0.36 -13.54 10.75
N TRP A 248 1.38 -12.69 10.83
CA TRP A 248 2.60 -12.96 11.59
C TRP A 248 2.59 -12.35 12.98
N ASP A 249 1.52 -11.67 13.37
CA ASP A 249 1.36 -11.02 14.67
C ASP A 249 2.49 -10.01 14.95
N ILE A 250 2.86 -9.26 13.90
CA ILE A 250 3.85 -8.19 13.97
C ILE A 250 3.08 -6.87 13.97
N PRO A 251 3.10 -6.08 15.06
CA PRO A 251 2.44 -4.78 15.10
C PRO A 251 2.94 -3.88 13.96
N LEU A 252 2.04 -3.17 13.28
CA LEU A 252 2.42 -2.28 12.18
C LEU A 252 3.43 -1.24 12.64
N GLU A 253 3.32 -0.77 13.88
CA GLU A 253 4.25 0.19 14.52
C GLU A 253 5.68 -0.34 14.64
N ARG A 254 5.88 -1.66 14.52
CA ARG A 254 7.19 -2.34 14.52
C ARG A 254 7.59 -2.79 13.11
N ILE A 255 6.93 -2.28 12.07
CA ILE A 255 7.31 -2.52 10.68
C ILE A 255 7.86 -1.23 10.07
N LEU A 256 9.14 -1.28 9.69
CA LEU A 256 9.77 -0.24 8.89
C LEU A 256 9.52 -0.52 7.41
N VAL A 257 8.92 0.44 6.72
CA VAL A 257 8.64 0.39 5.29
C VAL A 257 9.54 1.38 4.58
N ALA A 258 10.39 0.88 3.68
CA ALA A 258 11.18 1.73 2.79
C ALA A 258 10.54 1.73 1.39
N GLY A 259 9.91 2.83 1.02
CA GLY A 259 9.28 3.02 -0.30
C GLY A 259 10.15 3.90 -1.20
N ALA A 260 10.15 3.62 -2.49
CA ALA A 260 10.93 4.35 -3.50
C ALA A 260 10.07 4.89 -4.66
N VAL A 261 8.89 4.31 -4.89
CA VAL A 261 8.02 4.64 -6.03
C VAL A 261 6.61 4.97 -5.55
N ALA A 262 5.86 5.73 -6.35
CA ALA A 262 4.49 6.15 -6.01
C ALA A 262 3.58 4.97 -5.60
N THR A 263 3.79 3.79 -6.16
CA THR A 263 3.03 2.57 -5.84
C THR A 263 3.22 2.08 -4.40
N ASP A 264 4.28 2.55 -3.72
CA ASP A 264 4.60 2.21 -2.33
C ASP A 264 3.82 3.06 -1.31
N GLU A 265 3.13 4.12 -1.75
CA GLU A 265 2.39 5.02 -0.88
C GLU A 265 1.41 4.28 0.05
N SER A 266 0.76 3.23 -0.45
CA SER A 266 -0.15 2.39 0.32
C SER A 266 0.50 1.64 1.49
N MET A 267 1.80 1.32 1.38
CA MET A 267 2.59 0.71 2.47
C MET A 267 3.05 1.75 3.48
N LEU A 268 3.38 2.97 3.02
CA LEU A 268 3.91 4.06 3.85
C LEU A 268 2.84 4.72 4.74
N ARG A 269 1.57 4.71 4.31
CA ARG A 269 0.45 5.30 5.05
C ARG A 269 0.03 4.45 6.27
N GLY A 270 -0.37 5.12 7.34
CA GLY A 270 -1.00 4.52 8.53
C GLY A 270 -0.02 4.35 9.69
N ASN A 271 -0.08 3.18 10.34
CA ASN A 271 0.71 2.85 11.54
C ASN A 271 2.16 2.39 11.31
N PRO A 272 2.59 1.93 10.11
CA PRO A 272 4.00 1.62 9.86
C PRO A 272 4.95 2.78 10.16
N LEU A 273 6.22 2.46 10.38
CA LEU A 273 7.31 3.42 10.35
C LEU A 273 7.70 3.59 8.88
N GLY A 274 7.39 4.74 8.28
CA GLY A 274 7.61 4.98 6.85
C GLY A 274 8.93 5.71 6.59
N ALA A 275 9.64 5.26 5.56
CA ALA A 275 10.80 5.94 5.00
C ALA A 275 10.61 6.05 3.49
N VAL A 276 10.52 7.28 3.01
CA VAL A 276 10.62 7.59 1.59
C VAL A 276 12.10 7.67 1.25
N VAL A 277 12.58 6.65 0.54
CA VAL A 277 13.95 6.51 0.11
C VAL A 277 14.01 6.86 -1.36
N VAL A 278 14.42 8.08 -1.64
CA VAL A 278 14.37 8.64 -3.00
C VAL A 278 15.53 8.09 -3.83
N PRO A 279 15.29 7.32 -4.90
CA PRO A 279 16.35 6.93 -5.81
C PRO A 279 16.80 8.19 -6.58
N ASN A 280 18.06 8.58 -6.48
CA ASN A 280 18.66 9.67 -7.28
C ASN A 280 17.98 11.05 -7.15
N GLY A 281 17.25 11.32 -6.06
CA GLY A 281 16.64 12.63 -5.79
C GLY A 281 15.25 12.88 -6.43
N GLU A 282 14.67 11.92 -7.15
CA GLU A 282 13.32 12.04 -7.72
C GLU A 282 12.34 11.03 -7.11
N ALA A 283 11.52 11.48 -6.15
CA ALA A 283 10.30 10.77 -5.76
C ALA A 283 9.21 11.78 -5.49
N ILE A 284 8.21 11.78 -6.38
CA ILE A 284 7.01 12.62 -6.24
C ILE A 284 5.98 11.79 -5.50
N PHE A 285 5.87 12.00 -4.19
CA PHE A 285 4.73 11.55 -3.42
C PHE A 285 3.89 12.78 -3.03
N PRO A 286 3.03 13.28 -3.93
CA PRO A 286 2.39 14.58 -3.75
C PRO A 286 1.44 14.59 -2.53
N ASN A 287 0.98 13.42 -2.10
CA ASN A 287 0.02 13.26 -1.01
C ASN A 287 0.64 12.78 0.32
N LEU A 288 1.97 12.65 0.41
CA LEU A 288 2.68 12.14 1.62
C LEU A 288 3.35 13.24 2.47
N VAL A 289 3.20 14.51 2.09
CA VAL A 289 3.98 15.65 2.62
C VAL A 289 3.72 15.95 4.12
N SER A 290 2.84 15.23 4.81
CA SER A 290 2.46 15.57 6.20
C SER A 290 2.10 14.38 7.09
N LEU A 291 2.67 13.19 6.86
CA LEU A 291 2.45 12.05 7.75
C LEU A 291 3.50 12.03 8.87
N GLU A 292 3.07 12.14 10.13
CA GLU A 292 3.93 12.14 11.33
C GLU A 292 4.88 10.92 11.40
N ARG A 293 4.46 9.78 10.84
CA ARG A 293 5.22 8.51 10.88
C ARG A 293 6.05 8.26 9.62
N VAL A 294 6.18 9.23 8.72
CA VAL A 294 6.93 9.08 7.48
C VAL A 294 8.02 10.13 7.41
N ILE A 295 9.25 9.68 7.17
CA ILE A 295 10.39 10.56 6.90
C ILE A 295 10.80 10.49 5.43
N PHE A 296 11.36 11.58 4.94
CA PHE A 296 12.09 11.62 3.68
C PHE A 296 13.57 11.57 4.01
N THR A 297 14.25 10.51 3.55
CA THR A 297 15.66 10.30 3.89
C THR A 297 16.54 11.24 3.08
N LYS A 298 17.63 11.72 3.68
CA LYS A 298 18.62 12.53 2.97
C LYS A 298 19.50 11.66 2.06
N HIS A 299 19.75 10.43 2.50
CA HIS A 299 20.55 9.47 1.74
C HIS A 299 19.67 8.63 0.82
N TYR A 300 20.30 8.14 -0.26
CA TYR A 300 19.65 7.31 -1.27
C TYR A 300 19.80 5.83 -0.96
N TYR A 301 18.92 5.03 -1.54
CA TYR A 301 18.99 3.56 -1.52
C TYR A 301 19.17 2.98 -0.09
N ALA A 302 19.98 1.92 0.05
CA ALA A 302 20.27 1.30 1.34
C ALA A 302 20.79 2.27 2.42
N ALA A 303 21.51 3.34 2.04
CA ALA A 303 21.97 4.34 3.00
C ALA A 303 20.79 5.13 3.60
N GLY A 304 19.76 5.43 2.80
CA GLY A 304 18.51 6.02 3.31
C GLY A 304 17.75 5.06 4.23
N ILE A 305 17.77 3.76 3.94
CA ILE A 305 17.17 2.75 4.82
C ILE A 305 17.91 2.71 6.17
N LEU A 306 19.25 2.76 6.16
CA LEU A 306 20.05 2.82 7.38
C LEU A 306 19.77 4.09 8.20
N GLU A 307 19.67 5.25 7.54
CA GLU A 307 19.26 6.52 8.16
C GLU A 307 17.88 6.38 8.85
N ALA A 308 16.91 5.73 8.21
CA ALA A 308 15.60 5.50 8.80
C ALA A 308 15.65 4.51 9.98
N MET A 309 16.48 3.46 9.89
CA MET A 309 16.67 2.53 11.01
C MET A 309 17.25 3.23 12.23
N GLU A 310 18.17 4.16 12.04
CA GLU A 310 18.72 5.00 13.12
C GLU A 310 17.65 5.97 13.66
N TYR A 311 16.97 6.70 12.77
CA TYR A 311 15.94 7.68 13.14
C TYR A 311 14.85 7.08 14.04
N TYR A 312 14.36 5.88 13.72
CA TYR A 312 13.30 5.22 14.49
C TYR A 312 13.82 4.34 15.64
N ASP A 313 15.13 4.35 15.92
CA ASP A 313 15.77 3.39 16.83
C ASP A 313 15.28 1.95 16.57
N PHE A 314 15.23 1.56 15.29
CA PHE A 314 14.46 0.41 14.80
C PHE A 314 14.94 -0.91 15.41
N LEU A 315 16.23 -1.02 15.71
CA LEU A 315 16.85 -2.20 16.34
C LEU A 315 16.79 -2.15 17.87
N GLY A 316 16.54 -0.99 18.46
CA GLY A 316 16.37 -0.76 19.89
C GLY A 316 14.90 -0.70 20.28
N ALA A 317 14.43 0.47 20.68
CA ALA A 317 13.07 0.70 21.17
C ALA A 317 12.00 0.65 20.06
N CYS A 318 12.38 0.87 18.79
CA CYS A 318 11.49 0.89 17.63
C CYS A 318 10.31 1.86 17.83
N ARG A 319 10.61 3.17 17.84
CA ARG A 319 9.67 4.23 18.23
C ARG A 319 9.85 5.49 17.39
N LEU A 320 8.82 6.34 17.39
CA LEU A 320 8.94 7.70 16.88
C LEU A 320 9.83 8.51 17.84
N PRO A 321 10.77 9.33 17.33
CA PRO A 321 11.47 10.30 18.16
C PRO A 321 10.50 11.25 18.85
N GLU A 322 10.74 11.55 20.12
CA GLU A 322 10.02 12.62 20.83
C GLU A 322 10.54 13.95 20.26
N GLU A 323 9.69 14.65 19.50
CA GLU A 323 9.86 15.96 18.85
C GLU A 323 10.36 16.00 17.38
N HIS A 324 9.40 16.29 16.49
CA HIS A 324 9.62 16.72 15.11
C HIS A 324 10.23 18.15 15.06
N SER A 325 11.56 18.25 15.00
CA SER A 325 12.23 19.45 14.47
C SER A 325 12.49 19.28 12.97
N TRP A 326 11.46 19.49 12.15
CA TRP A 326 11.64 19.69 10.71
C TRP A 326 12.32 21.04 10.46
N ALA A 327 13.65 21.04 10.41
CA ALA A 327 14.43 22.11 9.79
C ALA A 327 14.37 21.91 8.26
N GLY A 328 13.32 22.44 7.65
CA GLY A 328 13.03 22.31 6.22
C GLY A 328 12.57 23.62 5.58
N GLU A 329 13.21 24.74 5.93
CA GLU A 329 13.24 25.95 5.10
C GLU A 329 14.70 26.38 4.97
N SER A 330 15.28 26.19 3.78
CA SER A 330 16.32 27.04 3.17
C SER A 330 16.87 26.38 1.89
N ALA A 331 16.28 26.74 0.75
CA ALA A 331 16.92 27.14 -0.51
C ALA A 331 15.93 26.99 -1.68
#